data_AF-A0A7X6Y901-F1
#
_entry.id   AF-A0A7X6Y901-F1
#
_cell.length_a   1.000
_cell.length_b   1.000
_cell.length_c   1.000
_cell.angle_alpha   90.00
_cell.angle_beta   90.00
_cell.angle_gamma   90.00
#
_symmetry.space_group_name_H-M   'P 1'
#
loop_
_entity.id
_entity.type
_entity.pdbx_description
1 polymer ?
#
loop_
_entity_poly.entity_id
_entity_poly.type
_entity_poly.pdbx_seq_one_letter_code
_entity_poly.pdbx_strand_id
1 'polypeptide(L)'
;FYCTTLDYVFSQETDDKKLFTYSGTPDPAYEEALGAARRFAHEKNYIFVDYPLVVKEQLAYCEQNPVNYIFITAGGEVTCCPYLSRHANPRYFKDEVLTVPRKSFGNINNNTLEEIWNNRDYLEFRHIFATRIAAYQELMEVWGDSEPSLIVFEESEEKYYAALKANPLPRECATCPKIYGF
;
A
#
# COMPACT_ATOMS: atom_id res chain seq x y z
N PHE A 1 -18.66 -17.50 5.55
CA PHE A 1 -17.50 -17.28 4.66
C PHE A 1 -17.30 -15.78 4.53
N TYR A 2 -16.47 -15.18 5.38
CA TYR A 2 -16.03 -13.80 5.19
C TYR A 2 -14.81 -13.85 4.29
N CYS A 3 -14.95 -13.49 3.01
CA CYS A 3 -13.80 -13.00 2.24
C CYS A 3 -13.42 -11.65 2.85
N THR A 4 -12.68 -11.67 3.96
CA THR A 4 -11.82 -10.55 4.27
C THR A 4 -10.85 -10.42 3.10
N THR A 5 -10.69 -9.23 2.57
CA THR A 5 -9.50 -8.82 1.84
C THR A 5 -8.28 -9.53 2.46
N LEU A 6 -7.74 -10.55 1.79
CA LEU A 6 -6.68 -11.45 2.27
C LEU A 6 -5.30 -10.77 2.27
N ASP A 7 -5.30 -9.44 2.22
CA ASP A 7 -4.16 -8.55 2.07
C ASP A 7 -3.61 -8.04 3.41
N TYR A 8 -4.33 -8.31 4.50
CA TYR A 8 -3.91 -7.99 5.86
C TYR A 8 -3.68 -9.27 6.65
N VAL A 9 -2.41 -9.59 6.86
CA VAL A 9 -1.97 -10.78 7.60
C VAL A 9 -1.89 -10.49 9.09
N PHE A 10 -2.98 -10.76 9.82
CA PHE A 10 -3.16 -10.38 11.22
C PHE A 10 -3.00 -11.53 12.23
N SER A 11 -2.81 -12.74 11.75
CA SER A 11 -2.67 -13.95 12.56
C SER A 11 -1.75 -14.96 11.88
N GLN A 12 -1.22 -15.92 12.64
CA GLN A 12 -0.47 -17.04 12.07
C GLN A 12 -1.32 -17.81 11.03
N GLU A 13 -2.60 -18.04 11.32
CA GLU A 13 -3.50 -18.73 10.37
C GLU A 13 -3.61 -17.99 9.03
N THR A 14 -3.70 -16.66 9.04
CA THR A 14 -3.70 -15.87 7.80
C THR A 14 -2.33 -15.84 7.13
N ASP A 15 -1.24 -15.93 7.90
CA ASP A 15 0.12 -15.98 7.36
C ASP A 15 0.40 -17.31 6.67
N ASP A 16 -0.08 -18.41 7.24
CA ASP A 16 0.03 -19.76 6.68
C ASP A 16 -0.81 -19.92 5.40
N LYS A 17 -1.85 -19.09 5.23
CA LYS A 17 -2.78 -19.10 4.08
C LYS A 17 -2.46 -18.05 3.03
N LYS A 18 -1.44 -17.22 3.22
CA LYS A 18 -1.08 -16.19 2.25
C LYS A 18 -0.62 -16.84 0.94
N LEU A 19 -1.05 -16.28 -0.18
CA LEU A 19 -0.67 -16.79 -1.51
C LEU A 19 0.69 -16.24 -1.99
N PHE A 20 1.19 -15.20 -1.33
CA PHE A 20 2.40 -14.49 -1.74
C PHE A 20 3.60 -14.80 -0.85
N THR A 21 4.80 -14.63 -1.39
CA THR A 21 6.05 -14.73 -0.63
C THR A 21 6.80 -13.39 -0.61
N TYR A 22 7.52 -13.13 0.48
CA TYR A 22 8.41 -11.97 0.61
C TYR A 22 9.71 -12.14 -0.18
N SER A 23 10.11 -13.36 -0.49
CA SER A 23 11.32 -13.69 -1.23
C SER A 23 11.24 -15.07 -1.88
N GLY A 24 12.09 -15.32 -2.87
CA GLY A 24 12.15 -16.61 -3.55
C GLY A 24 11.04 -16.83 -4.58
N THR A 25 10.80 -18.09 -4.91
CA THR A 25 9.84 -18.52 -5.94
C THR A 25 8.48 -18.81 -5.28
N PRO A 26 7.37 -18.28 -5.82
CA PRO A 26 6.04 -18.58 -5.31
C PRO A 26 5.67 -20.02 -5.63
N ASP A 27 4.60 -20.54 -5.01
CA ASP A 27 4.11 -21.89 -5.33
C ASP A 27 3.66 -21.95 -6.81
N PRO A 28 4.24 -22.85 -7.63
CA PRO A 28 3.85 -23.00 -9.03
C PRO A 28 2.35 -23.27 -9.23
N ALA A 29 1.69 -23.91 -8.25
CA ALA A 29 0.25 -24.16 -8.31
C ALA A 29 -0.56 -22.85 -8.27
N TYR A 30 -0.10 -21.84 -7.52
CA TYR A 30 -0.74 -20.53 -7.48
C TYR A 30 -0.49 -19.75 -8.77
N GLU A 31 0.71 -19.84 -9.35
CA GLU A 31 1.01 -19.25 -10.66
C GLU A 31 0.12 -19.85 -11.75
N GLU A 32 -0.03 -21.17 -11.76
CA GLU A 32 -0.89 -21.88 -12.71
C GLU A 32 -2.36 -21.48 -12.54
N ALA A 33 -2.86 -21.43 -11.31
CA ALA A 33 -4.24 -21.05 -11.01
C ALA A 33 -4.54 -19.60 -11.43
N LEU A 34 -3.65 -18.65 -11.14
CA LEU A 34 -3.79 -17.26 -11.60
C LEU A 34 -3.71 -17.18 -13.13
N GLY A 35 -2.80 -17.95 -13.76
CA GLY A 35 -2.72 -18.04 -15.21
C GLY A 35 -4.02 -18.54 -15.84
N ALA A 36 -4.66 -19.56 -15.26
CA ALA A 36 -5.95 -20.07 -15.70
C ALA A 36 -7.07 -19.03 -15.51
N ALA A 37 -7.10 -18.34 -14.36
CA ALA A 37 -8.07 -17.28 -14.09
C ALA A 37 -7.96 -16.12 -15.08
N ARG A 38 -6.73 -15.66 -15.40
CA ARG A 38 -6.48 -14.63 -16.41
C ARG A 38 -7.00 -15.04 -17.79
N ARG A 39 -6.70 -16.26 -18.23
CA ARG A 39 -7.19 -16.78 -19.53
C ARG A 39 -8.70 -16.81 -19.57
N PHE A 40 -9.33 -17.35 -18.52
CA PHE A 40 -10.79 -17.40 -18.42
C PHE A 40 -11.42 -16.00 -18.45
N ALA A 41 -10.89 -15.05 -17.68
CA ALA A 41 -11.39 -13.68 -17.66
C ALA A 41 -11.27 -13.02 -19.03
N HIS A 42 -10.13 -13.18 -19.70
CA HIS A 42 -9.92 -12.68 -21.06
C HIS A 42 -10.93 -13.28 -22.06
N GLU A 43 -11.14 -14.60 -22.05
CA GLU A 43 -12.13 -15.28 -22.90
C GLU A 43 -13.57 -14.81 -22.66
N LYS A 44 -13.90 -14.40 -21.44
CA LYS A 44 -15.22 -13.91 -21.05
C LYS A 44 -15.37 -12.39 -21.12
N ASN A 45 -14.31 -11.67 -21.52
CA ASN A 45 -14.26 -10.22 -21.48
C ASN A 45 -14.58 -9.64 -20.08
N TYR A 46 -14.06 -10.31 -19.04
CA TYR A 46 -14.15 -9.85 -17.67
C TYR A 46 -12.89 -9.06 -17.30
N ILE A 47 -13.10 -7.98 -16.55
CA ILE A 47 -12.00 -7.29 -15.87
C ILE A 47 -11.59 -8.18 -14.70
N PHE A 48 -10.35 -8.66 -14.74
CA PHE A 48 -9.74 -9.42 -13.66
C PHE A 48 -8.47 -8.70 -13.23
N VAL A 49 -8.42 -8.36 -11.94
CA VAL A 49 -7.26 -7.75 -11.29
C VAL A 49 -6.70 -8.80 -10.35
N ASP A 50 -5.42 -9.10 -10.51
CA ASP A 50 -4.69 -9.94 -9.58
C ASP A 50 -3.45 -9.23 -9.05
N TYR A 51 -2.95 -9.76 -7.95
CA TYR A 51 -1.81 -9.23 -7.22
C TYR A 51 -0.58 -10.13 -7.48
N PRO A 52 0.64 -9.57 -7.46
CA PRO A 52 1.85 -10.36 -7.67
C PRO A 52 1.98 -11.44 -6.59
N LEU A 53 2.56 -12.60 -6.90
CA LEU A 53 2.81 -13.65 -5.90
C LEU A 53 4.15 -13.49 -5.17
N VAL A 54 5.02 -12.62 -5.68
CA VAL A 54 6.28 -12.25 -5.04
C VAL A 54 6.24 -10.76 -4.76
N VAL A 55 6.58 -10.40 -3.52
CA VAL A 55 6.70 -9.01 -3.10
C VAL A 55 7.67 -8.28 -4.01
N LYS A 56 7.18 -7.23 -4.65
CA LYS A 56 7.98 -6.33 -5.48
C LYS A 56 8.59 -5.22 -4.64
N GLU A 57 9.15 -4.23 -5.32
CA GLU A 57 9.62 -3.01 -4.71
C GLU A 57 8.49 -2.21 -4.04
N GLN A 58 8.89 -1.33 -3.15
CA GLN A 58 7.98 -0.49 -2.39
C GLN A 58 7.32 0.54 -3.29
N LEU A 59 5.99 0.54 -3.34
CA LEU A 59 5.20 1.54 -4.06
C LEU A 59 5.35 2.94 -3.43
N ALA A 60 5.10 3.98 -4.23
CA ALA A 60 5.03 5.35 -3.73
C ALA A 60 3.95 5.51 -2.64
N TYR A 61 2.82 4.84 -2.81
CA TYR A 61 1.68 4.81 -1.90
C TYR A 61 0.89 3.51 -2.11
N CYS A 62 0.07 3.10 -1.13
CA CYS A 62 -0.86 1.98 -1.28
C CYS A 62 -2.22 2.48 -1.77
N GLU A 63 -3.12 1.58 -2.16
CA GLU A 63 -4.47 1.89 -2.66
C GLU A 63 -5.31 2.76 -1.72
N GLN A 64 -5.00 2.75 -0.42
CA GLN A 64 -5.68 3.59 0.57
C GLN A 64 -5.32 5.08 0.45
N ASN A 65 -4.32 5.45 -0.37
CA ASN A 65 -3.89 6.80 -0.71
C ASN A 65 -4.11 7.84 0.41
N PRO A 66 -3.24 7.86 1.43
CA PRO A 66 -3.45 8.68 2.62
C PRO A 66 -3.44 10.19 2.35
N VAL A 67 -3.01 10.62 1.16
CA VAL A 67 -3.05 12.03 0.73
C VAL A 67 -4.47 12.46 0.34
N ASN A 68 -5.25 11.55 -0.25
CA ASN A 68 -6.55 11.86 -0.85
C ASN A 68 -7.72 11.25 -0.08
N TYR A 69 -7.50 10.17 0.68
CA TYR A 69 -8.57 9.45 1.38
C TYR A 69 -8.40 9.50 2.89
N ILE A 70 -9.55 9.45 3.56
CA ILE A 70 -9.67 9.34 5.00
C ILE A 70 -10.57 8.15 5.35
N PHE A 71 -10.31 7.53 6.49
CA PHE A 71 -11.22 6.57 7.09
C PHE A 71 -11.68 7.08 8.45
N ILE A 72 -12.99 7.16 8.63
CA ILE A 72 -13.62 7.58 9.89
C ILE A 72 -14.26 6.35 10.52
N THR A 73 -13.89 6.04 11.75
CA THR A 73 -14.49 4.93 12.50
C THR A 73 -15.92 5.26 12.93
N ALA A 74 -16.67 4.25 13.39
CA ALA A 74 -17.96 4.47 14.05
C ALA A 74 -17.86 5.34 15.32
N GLY A 75 -16.68 5.38 15.97
CA GLY A 75 -16.42 6.25 17.12
C GLY A 75 -16.03 7.69 16.74
N GLY A 76 -15.96 8.00 15.44
CA GLY A 76 -15.57 9.32 14.92
C GLY A 76 -14.07 9.55 14.80
N GLU A 77 -13.23 8.54 15.07
CA GLU A 77 -11.78 8.69 14.90
C GLU A 77 -11.41 8.78 13.42
N VAL A 78 -10.65 9.81 13.06
CA VAL A 78 -10.11 10.00 11.70
C VAL A 78 -8.76 9.29 11.62
N THR A 79 -8.61 8.45 10.61
CA THR A 79 -7.44 7.60 10.36
C THR A 79 -7.14 7.58 8.86
N CYS A 80 -5.94 7.14 8.47
CA CYS A 80 -5.55 7.11 7.06
C CYS A 80 -5.91 5.81 6.33
N CYS A 81 -6.29 4.75 7.05
CA CYS A 81 -6.81 3.52 6.45
C CYS A 81 -7.61 2.69 7.46
N PRO A 82 -8.49 1.79 6.99
CA PRO A 82 -9.27 0.91 7.87
C PRO A 82 -8.41 0.06 8.80
N TYR A 83 -7.23 -0.37 8.36
CA TYR A 83 -6.35 -1.21 9.18
C TYR A 83 -5.81 -0.42 10.37
N LEU A 84 -5.30 0.79 10.18
CA LEU A 84 -4.78 1.59 11.29
C LEU A 84 -5.85 2.13 12.25
N SER A 85 -7.11 1.92 11.91
CA SER A 85 -8.26 2.24 12.75
C SER A 85 -8.55 1.21 13.85
N ARG A 86 -7.93 0.01 13.84
CA ARG A 86 -8.20 -0.97 14.91
C ARG A 86 -7.38 -0.66 16.16
N HIS A 87 -7.91 -1.05 17.32
CA HIS A 87 -7.24 -0.84 18.62
C HIS A 87 -5.89 -1.56 18.73
N ALA A 88 -5.82 -2.76 18.17
CA ALA A 88 -4.60 -3.53 18.03
C ALA A 88 -4.47 -4.03 16.59
N ASN A 89 -3.29 -3.84 16.00
CA ASN A 89 -2.98 -4.24 14.64
C ASN A 89 -1.81 -5.22 14.65
N PRO A 90 -2.06 -6.51 14.99
CA PRO A 90 -1.04 -7.54 14.83
C PRO A 90 -0.69 -7.65 13.35
N ARG A 91 0.60 -7.82 13.04
CA ARG A 91 1.10 -8.01 11.68
C ARG A 91 2.16 -9.09 11.67
N TYR A 92 2.05 -9.92 10.66
CA TYR A 92 3.08 -10.87 10.25
C TYR A 92 3.70 -10.28 8.99
N PHE A 93 4.97 -9.88 9.08
CA PHE A 93 5.66 -9.20 8.00
C PHE A 93 7.13 -9.61 7.97
N LYS A 94 7.58 -10.24 6.88
CA LYS A 94 8.97 -10.72 6.71
C LYS A 94 9.49 -11.50 7.93
N ASP A 95 8.70 -12.48 8.37
CA ASP A 95 8.97 -13.35 9.54
C ASP A 95 8.97 -12.62 10.90
N GLU A 96 8.64 -11.32 10.93
CA GLU A 96 8.42 -10.57 12.15
C GLU A 96 6.95 -10.55 12.55
N VAL A 97 6.69 -10.76 13.84
CA VAL A 97 5.38 -10.53 14.45
C VAL A 97 5.44 -9.23 15.25
N LEU A 98 4.68 -8.24 14.83
CA LEU A 98 4.60 -6.94 15.50
C LEU A 98 3.16 -6.55 15.78
N THR A 99 2.95 -5.63 16.71
CA THR A 99 1.65 -5.00 16.93
C THR A 99 1.78 -3.50 16.74
N VAL A 100 1.05 -2.97 15.76
CA VAL A 100 0.98 -1.53 15.49
C VAL A 100 -0.17 -0.94 16.31
N PRO A 101 0.04 0.17 17.05
CA PRO A 101 -1.06 0.82 17.74
C PRO A 101 -2.05 1.43 16.74
N ARG A 102 -3.27 1.72 17.20
CA ARG A 102 -4.20 2.56 16.44
C ARG A 102 -3.51 3.88 16.08
N LYS A 103 -3.63 4.29 14.81
CA LYS A 103 -3.20 5.63 14.37
C LYS A 103 -4.43 6.46 14.07
N SER A 104 -4.73 7.40 14.96
CA SER A 104 -5.76 8.41 14.77
C SER A 104 -5.13 9.79 14.72
N PHE A 105 -5.66 10.65 13.87
CA PHE A 105 -5.27 12.04 13.74
C PHE A 105 -6.24 12.98 14.45
N GLY A 106 -7.33 12.48 15.04
CA GLY A 106 -8.34 13.30 15.70
C GLY A 106 -9.70 12.61 15.72
N ASN A 107 -10.69 13.24 16.35
CA ASN A 107 -12.05 12.72 16.43
C ASN A 107 -13.07 13.80 16.04
N ILE A 108 -13.95 13.49 15.08
CA ILE A 108 -14.93 14.45 14.55
C ILE A 108 -16.00 14.86 15.58
N ASN A 109 -16.11 14.14 16.70
CA ASN A 109 -16.98 14.54 17.81
C ASN A 109 -16.39 15.67 18.65
N ASN A 110 -15.07 15.90 18.55
CA ASN A 110 -14.34 16.89 19.35
C ASN A 110 -13.76 18.03 18.50
N ASN A 111 -13.52 17.78 17.21
CA ASN A 111 -12.87 18.70 16.28
C ASN A 111 -13.61 18.69 14.94
N THR A 112 -13.51 19.79 14.19
CA THR A 112 -13.96 19.78 12.80
C THR A 112 -13.04 18.90 11.95
N LEU A 113 -13.55 18.37 10.83
CA LEU A 113 -12.70 17.60 9.92
C LEU A 113 -11.55 18.45 9.37
N GLU A 114 -11.77 19.75 9.15
CA GLU A 114 -10.74 20.69 8.71
C GLU A 114 -9.62 20.88 9.74
N GLU A 115 -9.97 21.03 11.02
CA GLU A 115 -8.99 21.09 12.12
C GLU A 115 -8.13 19.82 12.17
N ILE A 116 -8.76 18.65 12.01
CA ILE A 116 -8.05 17.37 12.01
C ILE A 116 -7.15 17.25 10.78
N TRP A 117 -7.67 17.61 9.60
CA TRP A 117 -6.94 17.53 8.33
C TRP A 117 -5.70 18.41 8.30
N ASN A 118 -5.79 19.59 8.91
CA ASN A 118 -4.73 20.59 8.94
C ASN A 118 -3.87 20.53 10.21
N ASN A 119 -4.09 19.56 11.10
CA ASN A 119 -3.21 19.42 12.25
C ASN A 119 -1.82 18.93 11.83
N ARG A 120 -0.85 19.24 12.67
CA ARG A 120 0.57 18.99 12.40
C ARG A 120 0.86 17.51 12.14
N ASP A 121 0.37 16.62 12.99
CA ASP A 121 0.64 15.18 12.89
C ASP A 121 0.11 14.59 11.58
N TYR A 122 -1.07 15.02 11.13
CA TYR A 122 -1.65 14.54 9.89
C TYR A 122 -0.97 15.15 8.66
N LEU A 123 -0.61 16.43 8.72
CA LEU A 123 0.19 17.08 7.67
C LEU A 123 1.54 16.38 7.50
N GLU A 124 2.28 16.15 8.58
CA GLU A 124 3.58 15.46 8.54
C GLU A 124 3.43 14.04 7.98
N PHE A 125 2.39 13.31 8.40
CA PHE A 125 2.11 11.97 7.88
C PHE A 125 1.82 11.98 6.37
N ARG A 126 0.93 12.86 5.90
CA ARG A 126 0.55 12.94 4.47
C ARG A 126 1.66 13.51 3.60
N HIS A 127 2.49 14.41 4.13
CA HIS A 127 3.59 15.01 3.40
C HIS A 127 4.57 13.95 2.86
N ILE A 128 4.88 12.92 3.66
CA ILE A 128 5.71 11.79 3.22
C ILE A 128 5.15 11.17 1.94
N PHE A 129 3.84 10.88 1.91
CA PHE A 129 3.21 10.27 0.74
C PHE A 129 3.05 11.25 -0.41
N ALA A 130 2.75 12.52 -0.15
CA ALA A 130 2.65 13.55 -1.18
C ALA A 130 3.96 13.68 -1.96
N THR A 131 5.10 13.72 -1.27
CA THR A 131 6.42 13.78 -1.91
C THR A 131 6.73 12.52 -2.73
N ARG A 132 6.38 11.34 -2.20
CA ARG A 132 6.55 10.06 -2.92
C ARG A 132 5.65 9.97 -4.17
N ILE A 133 4.42 10.47 -4.09
CA ILE A 133 3.48 10.53 -5.21
C ILE A 133 3.98 11.48 -6.29
N ALA A 134 4.45 12.68 -5.92
CA ALA A 134 4.99 13.64 -6.86
C ALA A 134 6.18 13.04 -7.64
N ALA A 135 7.13 12.40 -6.95
CA ALA A 135 8.26 11.73 -7.61
C ALA A 135 7.82 10.59 -8.54
N TYR A 136 6.77 9.85 -8.16
CA TYR A 136 6.20 8.82 -9.03
C TYR A 136 5.53 9.41 -10.27
N GLN A 137 4.80 10.52 -10.12
CA GLN A 137 4.15 11.20 -11.24
C GLN A 137 5.17 11.71 -12.25
N GLU A 138 6.25 12.34 -11.77
CA GLU A 138 7.36 12.77 -12.62
C GLU A 138 7.99 11.59 -13.40
N LEU A 139 8.19 10.45 -12.74
CA LEU A 139 8.68 9.23 -13.41
C LEU A 139 7.68 8.76 -14.49
N MET A 140 6.39 8.74 -14.18
CA MET A 140 5.36 8.32 -15.14
C MET A 140 5.20 9.26 -16.32
N GLU A 141 5.45 10.56 -16.14
CA GLU A 141 5.49 11.53 -17.24
C GLU A 141 6.61 11.22 -18.23
N VAL A 142 7.80 10.85 -17.74
CA VAL A 142 8.92 10.41 -18.61
C VAL A 142 8.57 9.13 -19.35
N TRP A 143 7.92 8.17 -18.67
CA TRP A 143 7.45 6.93 -19.31
C TRP A 143 6.32 7.14 -20.31
N GLY A 144 5.55 8.21 -20.16
CA GLY A 144 4.49 8.60 -21.09
C GLY A 144 4.97 9.38 -22.31
N ASP A 145 6.21 9.86 -22.31
CA ASP A 145 6.83 10.48 -23.47
C ASP A 145 7.06 9.42 -24.57
N SER A 146 6.82 9.80 -25.83
CA SER A 146 6.90 8.88 -26.97
C SER A 146 8.32 8.55 -27.40
N GLU A 147 9.30 9.42 -27.10
CA GLU A 147 10.73 9.20 -27.43
C GLU A 147 11.74 9.63 -26.33
N PRO A 148 11.55 9.23 -25.07
CA PRO A 148 12.52 9.45 -24.00
C PRO A 148 13.83 8.70 -24.28
N SER A 149 14.95 9.38 -24.10
CA SER A 149 16.27 8.73 -24.17
C SER A 149 16.51 7.83 -22.95
N LEU A 150 17.31 6.77 -23.12
CA LEU A 150 17.69 5.86 -22.03
C LEU A 150 18.31 6.59 -20.83
N ILE A 151 19.11 7.63 -21.09
CA ILE A 151 19.75 8.44 -20.04
C ILE A 151 18.69 9.15 -19.18
N VAL A 152 17.68 9.76 -19.83
CA VAL A 152 16.59 10.46 -19.13
C VAL A 152 15.77 9.49 -18.28
N PHE A 153 15.56 8.26 -18.77
CA PHE A 153 14.92 7.21 -17.99
C PHE A 153 15.71 6.87 -16.73
N GLU A 154 16.98 6.52 -16.87
CA GLU A 154 17.85 6.16 -15.75
C GLU A 154 17.91 7.28 -14.70
N GLU A 155 18.08 8.54 -15.14
CA GLU A 155 18.08 9.71 -14.25
C GLU A 155 16.73 9.89 -13.52
N SER A 156 15.61 9.66 -14.21
CA SER A 156 14.27 9.76 -13.61
C SER A 156 14.00 8.65 -12.59
N GLU A 157 14.48 7.43 -12.83
CA GLU A 157 14.39 6.31 -11.89
C GLU A 157 15.26 6.58 -10.66
N GLU A 158 16.50 7.03 -10.84
CA GLU A 158 17.39 7.40 -9.74
C GLU A 158 16.76 8.50 -8.86
N LYS A 159 16.17 9.52 -9.48
CA LYS A 159 15.44 10.58 -8.77
C LYS A 159 14.26 10.03 -7.98
N TYR A 160 13.49 9.12 -8.57
CA TYR A 160 12.37 8.46 -7.90
C TYR A 160 12.83 7.68 -6.67
N TYR A 161 13.82 6.80 -6.80
CA TYR A 161 14.32 6.00 -5.66
C TYR A 161 14.99 6.89 -4.60
N ALA A 162 15.69 7.96 -4.99
CA ALA A 162 16.23 8.94 -4.05
C ALA A 162 15.11 9.62 -3.24
N ALA A 163 14.00 9.99 -3.88
CA ALA A 163 12.83 10.55 -3.20
C ALA A 163 12.19 9.56 -2.22
N LEU A 164 12.08 8.27 -2.60
CA LEU A 164 11.56 7.23 -1.70
C LEU A 164 12.47 7.03 -0.47
N LYS A 165 13.79 7.09 -0.66
CA LYS A 165 14.78 6.94 0.41
C LYS A 165 14.80 8.14 1.36
N ALA A 166 14.68 9.36 0.81
CA ALA A 166 14.60 10.59 1.59
C ALA A 166 13.28 10.71 2.38
N ASN A 167 12.22 10.06 1.90
CA ASN A 167 10.89 10.06 2.50
C ASN A 167 10.47 8.62 2.88
N PRO A 168 11.11 8.04 3.91
CA PRO A 168 10.78 6.70 4.35
C PRO A 168 9.34 6.63 4.84
N LEU A 169 8.70 5.48 4.63
CA LEU A 169 7.34 5.28 5.10
C LEU A 169 7.26 5.42 6.63
N PRO A 170 6.12 5.91 7.14
CA PRO A 170 5.78 5.72 8.55
C PRO A 170 5.91 4.25 8.93
N ARG A 171 6.39 3.97 10.15
CA ARG A 171 6.61 2.59 10.64
C ARG A 171 5.37 1.70 10.48
N GLU A 172 4.21 2.30 10.70
CA GLU A 172 2.89 1.69 10.57
C GLU A 172 2.54 1.34 9.12
N CYS A 173 3.19 1.92 8.12
CA CYS A 173 2.99 1.63 6.71
C CYS A 173 4.12 0.76 6.13
N ALA A 174 5.35 0.92 6.63
CA ALA A 174 6.52 0.14 6.21
C ALA A 174 6.39 -1.36 6.46
N THR A 175 5.60 -1.73 7.47
CA THR A 175 5.34 -3.12 7.88
C THR A 175 4.01 -3.66 7.31
N CYS A 176 3.46 -3.01 6.28
CA CYS A 176 2.20 -3.40 5.66
C CYS A 176 2.47 -4.04 4.30
N PRO A 177 2.00 -5.27 4.01
CA PRO A 177 2.12 -5.85 2.67
C PRO A 177 1.57 -4.93 1.58
N LYS A 178 0.53 -4.15 1.89
CA LYS A 178 -0.12 -3.26 0.91
C LYS A 178 0.79 -2.23 0.25
N ILE A 179 1.88 -1.84 0.89
CA ILE A 179 2.81 -0.89 0.28
C ILE A 179 3.69 -1.51 -0.80
N TYR A 180 3.58 -2.82 -1.00
CA TYR A 180 4.25 -3.59 -2.05
C TYR A 180 3.27 -4.11 -3.12
N GLY A 181 2.03 -3.61 -3.11
CA GLY A 181 1.00 -3.95 -4.10
C GLY A 181 0.18 -5.17 -3.74
N PHE A 182 -0.20 -5.32 -2.47
CA PHE A 182 -1.10 -6.36 -1.97
C PHE A 182 -2.37 -5.78 -1.34
#